data_AF-A0A964D4M0-F1
#
_entry.id   AF-A0A964D4M0-F1
#
_cell.length_a   1.000
_cell.length_b   1.000
_cell.length_c   1.000
_cell.angle_alpha   90.00
_cell.angle_beta   90.00
_cell.angle_gamma   90.00
#
_symmetry.space_group_name_H-M   'P 1'
#
loop_
_entity.id
_entity.type
_entity.pdbx_description
1 polymer ?
#
loop_
_entity_poly.entity_id
_entity_poly.type
_entity_poly.pdbx_seq_one_letter_code
_entity_poly.pdbx_strand_id
1 'polypeptide(L)'
;MSNLTEEIKNLRKAGQIDEAYSRGYELLKQHPNDKFLASSVGWVLYDKVKKLVDTANQSESIDTESSVSQIKEILGEYYKLKLNRPDLLFSRLLSQILRFPKQIKFLPKFLKWAGVDSFQAEDFQVSTANDGKVFDSLVEKTAREVGKIACELTVQDYLDATELQNFAITLIDVALDRAKVQKPEWLNYRKALLLNRLGRSTEAQKLLVSFVKQKRSDYWAWHALAKVVETSDPTLALALCAKACLTCRDENFGVGVFEDLSRLAANKGQWKVAKWAADRAFNVRNSNKWKIPQSLRNLLTASWYAGAGNISNAEEVLENIAADAEKVIWQNCPQLNANYLGSFTAKTGKMMLKFGLHSDSVSEEVVSPERGMLKNLNLLMGAPVIVTVDENGDRLTVVAVEKRESGKLFDSMSCKTGRFRLHQKGFGFVEDVHVPHELASQLQNDQTVNLAVVKRFDKKKNQWGLTAIALLN
;
A
#
# COMPACT_ATOMS: atom_id res chain seq x y z
N MET A 1 23.84 -40.59 -27.46
CA MET A 1 22.91 -39.47 -27.14
C MET A 1 23.60 -38.26 -26.48
N SER A 2 24.77 -38.37 -25.82
CA SER A 2 25.44 -37.19 -25.21
C SER A 2 26.03 -36.20 -26.23
N ASN A 3 26.57 -36.68 -27.36
CA ASN A 3 27.37 -35.85 -28.28
C ASN A 3 26.59 -34.68 -28.91
N LEU A 4 25.33 -34.89 -29.32
CA LEU A 4 24.50 -33.86 -29.96
C LEU A 4 24.15 -32.70 -29.03
N THR A 5 23.82 -33.03 -27.77
CA THR A 5 23.54 -32.03 -26.74
C THR A 5 24.81 -31.26 -26.37
N GLU A 6 25.95 -31.93 -26.35
CA GLU A 6 27.26 -31.35 -26.05
C GLU A 6 27.70 -30.36 -27.13
N GLU A 7 27.47 -30.69 -28.41
CA GLU A 7 27.70 -29.81 -29.55
C GLU A 7 26.99 -28.45 -29.39
N ILE A 8 25.67 -28.45 -29.11
CA ILE A 8 24.89 -27.22 -28.90
C ILE A 8 25.38 -26.44 -27.67
N LYS A 9 25.70 -27.14 -26.59
CA LYS A 9 26.24 -26.51 -25.37
C LYS A 9 27.59 -25.84 -25.63
N ASN A 10 28.46 -26.46 -26.44
CA ASN A 10 29.77 -25.93 -26.76
C ASN A 10 29.67 -24.67 -27.62
N LEU A 11 28.86 -24.68 -28.68
CA LEU A 11 28.58 -23.49 -29.50
C LEU A 11 28.02 -22.33 -28.64
N ARG A 12 27.09 -22.64 -27.73
CA ARG A 12 26.50 -21.65 -26.82
C ARG A 12 27.55 -21.05 -25.87
N LYS A 13 28.40 -21.88 -25.26
CA LYS A 13 29.50 -21.45 -24.37
C LYS A 13 30.56 -20.64 -25.11
N ALA A 14 30.78 -20.91 -26.39
CA ALA A 14 31.66 -20.13 -27.26
C ALA A 14 31.06 -18.79 -27.71
N GLY A 15 29.80 -18.49 -27.36
CA GLY A 15 29.11 -17.27 -27.77
C GLY A 15 28.55 -17.30 -29.19
N GLN A 16 28.63 -18.44 -29.89
CA GLN A 16 28.10 -18.66 -31.25
C GLN A 16 26.59 -18.94 -31.19
N ILE A 17 25.80 -18.00 -30.66
CA ILE A 17 24.38 -18.20 -30.34
C ILE A 17 23.51 -18.48 -31.57
N ASP A 18 23.76 -17.80 -32.70
CA ASP A 18 22.98 -17.99 -33.93
C ASP A 18 23.29 -19.32 -34.64
N GLU A 19 24.53 -19.79 -34.53
CA GLU A 19 24.96 -21.10 -35.01
C GLU A 19 24.38 -22.21 -34.12
N ALA A 20 24.47 -22.06 -32.80
CA ALA A 20 23.85 -22.98 -31.84
C ALA A 20 22.33 -23.10 -32.07
N TYR A 21 21.66 -21.99 -32.40
CA TYR A 21 20.24 -21.97 -32.74
C TYR A 21 19.96 -22.78 -34.01
N SER A 22 20.65 -22.45 -35.09
CA SER A 22 20.44 -23.09 -36.40
C SER A 22 20.71 -24.59 -36.34
N ARG A 23 21.85 -24.97 -35.74
CA ARG A 23 22.25 -26.37 -35.57
C ARG A 23 21.30 -27.14 -34.64
N GLY A 24 20.87 -26.51 -33.55
CA GLY A 24 19.93 -27.11 -32.61
C GLY A 24 18.59 -27.47 -33.25
N TYR A 25 18.04 -26.57 -34.07
CA TYR A 25 16.79 -26.85 -34.80
C TYR A 25 16.95 -27.86 -35.94
N GLU A 26 18.11 -27.89 -36.60
CA GLU A 26 18.43 -28.96 -37.57
C GLU A 26 18.38 -30.34 -36.90
N LEU A 27 19.06 -30.48 -35.75
CA LEU A 27 19.07 -31.72 -34.98
C LEU A 27 17.69 -32.08 -34.43
N LEU A 28 16.88 -31.09 -34.01
CA LEU A 28 15.50 -31.34 -33.56
C LEU A 28 14.59 -31.83 -34.69
N LYS A 29 14.83 -31.46 -35.95
CA LYS A 29 14.08 -32.04 -37.09
C LYS A 29 14.38 -33.53 -37.24
N GLN A 30 15.62 -33.94 -36.97
CA GLN A 30 16.05 -35.34 -37.05
C GLN A 30 15.62 -36.13 -35.79
N HIS A 31 15.55 -35.47 -34.64
CA HIS A 31 15.23 -36.06 -33.34
C HIS A 31 14.12 -35.29 -32.60
N PRO A 32 12.88 -35.26 -33.14
CA PRO A 32 11.81 -34.37 -32.65
C PRO A 32 11.30 -34.67 -31.23
N ASN A 33 11.56 -35.88 -30.72
CA ASN A 33 11.13 -36.29 -29.39
C ASN A 33 12.24 -36.23 -28.33
N ASP A 34 13.46 -35.80 -28.69
CA ASP A 34 14.58 -35.70 -27.75
C ASP A 34 14.43 -34.45 -26.85
N LYS A 35 14.03 -34.68 -25.59
CA LYS A 35 13.83 -33.62 -24.60
C LYS A 35 15.13 -32.98 -24.11
N PHE A 36 16.25 -33.71 -24.14
CA PHE A 36 17.55 -33.15 -23.74
C PHE A 36 18.08 -32.20 -24.81
N LEU A 37 17.93 -32.58 -26.07
CA LEU A 37 18.24 -31.71 -27.20
C LEU A 37 17.32 -30.49 -27.21
N ALA A 38 16.01 -30.68 -27.03
CA ALA A 38 15.05 -29.59 -26.94
C ALA A 38 15.39 -28.62 -25.79
N SER A 39 15.77 -29.15 -24.62
CA SER A 39 16.23 -28.33 -23.49
C SER A 39 17.50 -27.53 -23.85
N SER A 40 18.43 -28.13 -24.59
CA SER A 40 19.66 -27.47 -25.04
C SER A 40 19.36 -26.30 -25.99
N VAL A 41 18.42 -26.48 -26.91
CA VAL A 41 17.90 -25.39 -27.76
C VAL A 41 17.20 -24.33 -26.91
N GLY A 42 16.41 -24.74 -25.92
CA GLY A 42 15.75 -23.80 -25.00
C GLY A 42 16.73 -22.89 -24.26
N TRP A 43 17.91 -23.38 -23.88
CA TRP A 43 18.96 -22.51 -23.32
C TRP A 43 19.56 -21.52 -24.33
N VAL A 44 19.61 -21.88 -25.62
CA VAL A 44 20.00 -20.93 -26.68
C VAL A 44 18.95 -19.82 -26.81
N LEU A 45 17.66 -20.16 -26.72
CA LEU A 45 16.57 -19.17 -26.69
C LEU A 45 16.68 -18.23 -25.48
N TYR A 46 17.03 -18.78 -24.30
CA TYR A 46 17.33 -17.98 -23.12
C TYR A 46 18.45 -16.98 -23.36
N ASP A 47 19.56 -17.38 -23.99
CA ASP A 47 20.68 -16.46 -24.25
C ASP A 47 20.30 -15.38 -25.28
N LYS A 48 19.45 -15.70 -26.26
CA LYS A 48 18.87 -14.71 -27.18
C LYS A 48 18.02 -13.67 -26.42
N VAL A 49 17.11 -14.11 -25.54
CA VAL A 49 16.31 -13.19 -24.70
C VAL A 49 17.22 -12.35 -23.81
N LYS A 50 18.21 -12.97 -23.17
CA LYS A 50 19.17 -12.27 -22.31
C LYS A 50 19.90 -11.17 -23.09
N LYS A 51 20.39 -11.45 -24.30
CA LYS A 51 21.04 -10.44 -25.16
C LYS A 51 20.10 -9.26 -25.44
N LEU A 52 18.85 -9.51 -25.82
CA LEU A 52 17.86 -8.44 -26.07
C LEU A 52 17.59 -7.60 -24.81
N VAL A 53 17.42 -8.25 -23.66
CA VAL A 53 17.18 -7.59 -22.37
C VAL A 53 18.38 -6.77 -21.93
N ASP A 54 19.60 -7.30 -22.03
CA ASP A 54 20.82 -6.61 -21.63
C ASP A 54 21.06 -5.40 -22.56
N THR A 55 20.84 -5.55 -23.87
CA THR A 55 20.92 -4.45 -24.84
C THR A 55 19.88 -3.35 -24.52
N ALA A 56 18.61 -3.71 -24.32
CA ALA A 56 17.56 -2.74 -23.99
C ALA A 56 17.79 -1.98 -22.67
N ASN A 57 18.51 -2.59 -21.72
CA ASN A 57 18.86 -1.94 -20.46
C ASN A 57 20.09 -1.01 -20.55
N GLN A 58 20.92 -1.15 -21.59
CA GLN A 58 22.16 -0.36 -21.75
C GLN A 58 21.99 0.92 -22.57
N SER A 59 20.92 1.05 -23.35
CA SER A 59 20.67 2.24 -24.16
C SER A 59 19.22 2.68 -24.10
N GLU A 60 19.02 3.94 -23.73
CA GLU A 60 17.71 4.61 -23.69
C GLU A 60 17.13 4.86 -25.10
N SER A 61 17.95 4.77 -26.16
CA SER A 61 17.56 5.09 -27.53
C SER A 61 17.12 3.87 -28.36
N ILE A 62 17.06 2.68 -27.76
CA ILE A 62 16.68 1.46 -28.49
C ILE A 62 15.18 1.42 -28.73
N ASP A 63 14.80 0.95 -29.92
CA ASP A 63 13.43 0.54 -30.21
C ASP A 63 13.02 -0.67 -29.36
N THR A 64 12.43 -0.36 -28.20
CA THR A 64 11.94 -1.36 -27.26
C THR A 64 10.75 -2.15 -27.82
N GLU A 65 9.98 -1.60 -28.77
CA GLU A 65 8.83 -2.31 -29.35
C GLU A 65 9.28 -3.45 -30.26
N SER A 66 10.31 -3.21 -31.07
CA SER A 66 10.98 -4.25 -31.85
C SER A 66 11.55 -5.36 -30.95
N SER A 67 12.21 -4.99 -29.86
CA SER A 67 12.74 -5.96 -28.88
C SER A 67 11.64 -6.79 -28.23
N VAL A 68 10.50 -6.20 -27.88
CA VAL A 68 9.33 -6.93 -27.33
C VAL A 68 8.78 -7.92 -28.36
N SER A 69 8.74 -7.53 -29.64
CA SER A 69 8.28 -8.42 -30.73
C SER A 69 9.22 -9.61 -30.91
N GLN A 70 10.54 -9.39 -30.87
CA GLN A 70 11.53 -10.46 -30.93
C GLN A 70 11.46 -11.40 -29.72
N ILE A 71 11.29 -10.86 -28.50
CA ILE A 71 11.07 -11.70 -27.31
C ILE A 71 9.81 -12.55 -27.49
N LYS A 72 8.71 -11.99 -28.03
CA LYS A 72 7.48 -12.74 -28.30
C LYS A 72 7.71 -13.91 -29.26
N GLU A 73 8.46 -13.69 -30.34
CA GLU A 73 8.83 -14.73 -31.30
C GLU A 73 9.66 -15.84 -30.65
N ILE A 74 10.69 -15.47 -29.89
CA ILE A 74 11.54 -16.43 -29.16
C ILE A 74 10.72 -17.27 -28.17
N LEU A 75 9.73 -16.67 -27.51
CA LEU A 75 8.85 -17.41 -26.59
C LEU A 75 7.83 -18.29 -27.32
N GLY A 76 7.43 -17.92 -28.54
CA GLY A 76 6.68 -18.80 -29.44
C GLY A 76 7.49 -20.02 -29.86
N GLU A 77 8.79 -19.85 -30.07
CA GLU A 77 9.73 -20.95 -30.31
C GLU A 77 9.91 -21.83 -29.07
N TYR A 78 10.10 -21.24 -27.89
CA TYR A 78 10.19 -21.97 -26.62
C TYR A 78 8.92 -22.79 -26.34
N TYR A 79 7.75 -22.25 -26.63
CA TYR A 79 6.46 -22.95 -26.54
C TYR A 79 6.46 -24.26 -27.35
N LYS A 80 7.02 -24.25 -28.56
CA LYS A 80 7.05 -25.42 -29.47
C LYS A 80 7.95 -26.56 -28.97
N LEU A 81 8.92 -26.27 -28.09
CA LEU A 81 9.82 -27.29 -27.52
C LEU A 81 9.09 -28.29 -26.60
N LYS A 82 7.90 -27.93 -26.09
CA LYS A 82 7.07 -28.78 -25.22
C LYS A 82 7.86 -29.39 -24.06
N LEU A 83 8.73 -28.61 -23.41
CA LEU A 83 9.54 -29.07 -22.29
C LEU A 83 8.66 -29.36 -21.07
N ASN A 84 9.09 -30.33 -20.26
CA ASN A 84 8.43 -30.62 -18.99
C ASN A 84 8.76 -29.50 -18.00
N ARG A 85 7.76 -29.12 -17.21
CA ARG A 85 7.87 -28.13 -16.14
C ARG A 85 7.37 -28.73 -14.82
N PRO A 86 7.81 -28.24 -13.65
CA PRO A 86 8.70 -27.09 -13.47
C PRO A 86 10.17 -27.42 -13.79
N ASP A 87 10.91 -26.47 -14.35
CA ASP A 87 12.30 -26.67 -14.78
C ASP A 87 13.13 -25.38 -14.63
N LEU A 88 14.45 -25.52 -14.44
CA LEU A 88 15.35 -24.38 -14.19
C LEU A 88 15.41 -23.40 -15.36
N LEU A 89 15.31 -23.89 -16.60
CA LEU A 89 15.34 -23.04 -17.78
C LEU A 89 14.10 -22.13 -17.81
N PHE A 90 12.91 -22.63 -17.45
CA PHE A 90 11.72 -21.77 -17.32
C PHE A 90 11.95 -20.64 -16.29
N SER A 91 12.41 -20.99 -15.08
CA SER A 91 12.68 -20.01 -14.02
C SER A 91 13.70 -18.95 -14.44
N ARG A 92 14.78 -19.37 -15.14
CA ARG A 92 15.81 -18.46 -15.65
C ARG A 92 15.28 -17.59 -16.78
N LEU A 93 14.54 -18.14 -17.73
CA LEU A 93 13.93 -17.40 -18.83
C LEU A 93 12.96 -16.35 -18.31
N LEU A 94 12.06 -16.71 -17.39
CA LEU A 94 11.13 -15.78 -16.75
C LEU A 94 11.87 -14.66 -15.98
N SER A 95 12.92 -15.02 -15.25
CA SER A 95 13.78 -14.03 -14.57
C SER A 95 14.39 -13.02 -15.55
N GLN A 96 14.77 -13.43 -16.76
CA GLN A 96 15.28 -12.51 -17.78
C GLN A 96 14.19 -11.60 -18.32
N ILE A 97 13.02 -12.14 -18.63
CA ILE A 97 11.88 -11.37 -19.15
C ILE A 97 11.49 -10.26 -18.16
N LEU A 98 11.47 -10.56 -16.85
CA LEU A 98 11.14 -9.59 -15.80
C LEU A 98 12.18 -8.47 -15.62
N ARG A 99 13.39 -8.61 -16.18
CA ARG A 99 14.42 -7.55 -16.20
C ARG A 99 14.24 -6.58 -17.38
N PHE A 100 13.31 -6.84 -18.29
CA PHE A 100 13.10 -5.98 -19.44
C PHE A 100 12.55 -4.60 -18.99
N PRO A 101 13.08 -3.48 -19.51
CA PRO A 101 12.79 -2.14 -18.96
C PRO A 101 11.39 -1.60 -19.27
N LYS A 102 10.63 -2.25 -20.17
CA LYS A 102 9.26 -1.85 -20.55
C LYS A 102 8.26 -2.96 -20.24
N GLN A 103 6.99 -2.59 -20.11
CA GLN A 103 5.92 -3.55 -19.91
C GLN A 103 5.77 -4.49 -21.12
N ILE A 104 5.67 -5.80 -20.86
CA ILE A 104 5.46 -6.82 -21.88
C ILE A 104 4.00 -7.26 -21.83
N LYS A 105 3.13 -6.62 -22.64
CA LYS A 105 1.67 -6.84 -22.59
C LYS A 105 1.22 -8.30 -22.74
N PHE A 106 1.98 -9.15 -23.44
CA PHE A 106 1.65 -10.56 -23.61
C PHE A 106 2.07 -11.46 -22.43
N LEU A 107 2.77 -10.92 -21.42
CA LEU A 107 3.28 -11.69 -20.28
C LEU A 107 2.18 -12.44 -19.51
N PRO A 108 1.00 -11.84 -19.19
CA PRO A 108 -0.09 -12.59 -18.55
C PRO A 108 -0.53 -13.82 -19.35
N LYS A 109 -0.55 -13.73 -20.68
CA LYS A 109 -0.91 -14.85 -21.56
C LYS A 109 0.17 -15.94 -21.58
N PHE A 110 1.45 -15.54 -21.59
CA PHE A 110 2.57 -16.48 -21.45
C PHE A 110 2.53 -17.23 -20.12
N LEU A 111 2.26 -16.54 -19.00
CA LEU A 111 2.16 -17.20 -17.69
C LEU A 111 0.90 -18.05 -17.56
N LYS A 112 -0.23 -17.64 -18.14
CA LYS A 112 -1.45 -18.47 -18.18
C LYS A 112 -1.20 -19.78 -18.92
N TRP A 113 -0.50 -19.73 -20.06
CA TRP A 113 -0.06 -20.94 -20.76
C TRP A 113 0.89 -21.79 -19.92
N ALA A 114 1.86 -21.15 -19.24
CA ALA A 114 2.81 -21.86 -18.41
C ALA A 114 2.09 -22.61 -17.27
N GLY A 115 1.14 -21.95 -16.62
CA GLY A 115 0.46 -22.44 -15.43
C GLY A 115 1.29 -22.19 -14.17
N VAL A 116 0.61 -22.13 -13.02
CA VAL A 116 1.25 -21.89 -11.71
C VAL A 116 2.15 -23.04 -11.26
N ASP A 117 1.98 -24.23 -11.83
CA ASP A 117 2.83 -25.40 -11.54
C ASP A 117 4.16 -25.38 -12.29
N SER A 118 4.43 -24.32 -13.07
CA SER A 118 5.72 -24.14 -13.75
C SER A 118 6.84 -23.62 -12.86
N PHE A 119 6.52 -23.17 -11.65
CA PHE A 119 7.51 -22.67 -10.69
C PHE A 119 8.15 -23.83 -9.90
N GLN A 120 9.47 -23.78 -9.74
CA GLN A 120 10.22 -24.69 -8.89
C GLN A 120 10.14 -24.28 -7.41
N ALA A 121 10.51 -25.17 -6.49
CA ALA A 121 10.46 -24.88 -5.05
C ALA A 121 11.30 -23.64 -4.67
N GLU A 122 12.42 -23.45 -5.35
CA GLU A 122 13.34 -22.32 -5.18
C GLU A 122 12.71 -20.99 -5.61
N ASP A 123 11.79 -21.00 -6.57
CA ASP A 123 11.13 -19.78 -7.08
C ASP A 123 10.20 -19.13 -6.06
N PHE A 124 9.78 -19.89 -5.04
CA PHE A 124 8.98 -19.43 -3.89
C PHE A 124 9.84 -18.85 -2.76
N GLN A 125 11.15 -19.02 -2.80
CA GLN A 125 12.06 -18.52 -1.77
C GLN A 125 12.61 -17.12 -2.11
N VAL A 126 12.96 -16.36 -1.08
CA VAL A 126 13.75 -15.13 -1.25
C VAL A 126 15.20 -15.47 -1.55
N SER A 127 15.91 -14.54 -2.18
CA SER A 127 17.35 -14.63 -2.35
C SER A 127 18.04 -13.46 -1.66
N THR A 128 19.26 -13.67 -1.18
CA THR A 128 20.04 -12.64 -0.47
C THR A 128 21.34 -12.43 -1.21
N ALA A 129 21.70 -11.17 -1.50
CA ALA A 129 23.01 -10.84 -2.03
C ALA A 129 24.08 -10.85 -0.94
N ASN A 130 25.35 -10.84 -1.37
CA ASN A 130 26.51 -10.82 -0.48
C ASN A 130 26.53 -9.60 0.48
N ASP A 131 25.84 -8.52 0.12
CA ASP A 131 25.69 -7.29 0.92
C ASP A 131 24.53 -7.37 1.94
N GLY A 132 23.85 -8.52 2.05
CA GLY A 132 22.70 -8.72 2.93
C GLY A 132 21.37 -8.24 2.35
N LYS A 133 21.35 -7.68 1.13
CA LYS A 133 20.10 -7.24 0.49
C LYS A 133 19.23 -8.43 0.13
N VAL A 134 18.01 -8.44 0.67
CA VAL A 134 17.00 -9.45 0.35
C VAL A 134 16.24 -9.05 -0.92
N PHE A 135 16.13 -9.97 -1.86
CA PHE A 135 15.34 -9.84 -3.07
C PHE A 135 14.09 -10.71 -2.98
N ASP A 136 12.97 -10.12 -3.38
CA ASP A 136 11.69 -10.80 -3.56
C ASP A 136 11.86 -12.10 -4.36
N SER A 137 11.05 -13.11 -4.02
CA SER A 137 11.00 -14.39 -4.74
C SER A 137 10.61 -14.19 -6.21
N LEU A 138 10.91 -15.17 -7.07
CA LEU A 138 10.53 -15.07 -8.48
C LEU A 138 9.01 -14.99 -8.61
N VAL A 139 8.29 -15.83 -7.86
CA VAL A 139 6.82 -15.86 -7.84
C VAL A 139 6.23 -14.51 -7.41
N GLU A 140 6.75 -13.86 -6.37
CA GLU A 140 6.28 -12.53 -5.94
C GLU A 140 6.49 -11.48 -7.04
N LYS A 141 7.67 -11.46 -7.67
CA LYS A 141 7.97 -10.53 -8.78
C LYS A 141 7.04 -10.77 -9.96
N THR A 142 6.84 -12.03 -10.35
CA THR A 142 5.96 -12.40 -11.46
C THR A 142 4.52 -12.02 -11.16
N ALA A 143 3.98 -12.37 -9.99
CA ALA A 143 2.61 -12.05 -9.61
C ALA A 143 2.33 -10.54 -9.63
N ARG A 144 3.28 -9.74 -9.10
CA ARG A 144 3.18 -8.28 -9.10
C ARG A 144 3.17 -7.69 -10.51
N GLU A 145 4.06 -8.15 -11.39
CA GLU A 145 4.15 -7.62 -12.77
C GLU A 145 2.98 -8.09 -13.64
N VAL A 146 2.61 -9.37 -13.58
CA VAL A 146 1.44 -9.92 -14.26
C VAL A 146 0.17 -9.23 -13.78
N GLY A 147 0.00 -9.03 -12.47
CA GLY A 147 -1.16 -8.33 -11.92
C GLY A 147 -1.24 -6.87 -12.37
N LYS A 148 -0.09 -6.17 -12.45
CA LYS A 148 -0.02 -4.81 -12.99
C LYS A 148 -0.47 -4.76 -14.45
N ILE A 149 0.09 -5.61 -15.31
CA ILE A 149 -0.25 -5.63 -16.75
C ILE A 149 -1.71 -6.01 -16.93
N ALA A 150 -2.19 -7.05 -16.24
CA ALA A 150 -3.56 -7.55 -16.36
C ALA A 150 -4.62 -6.51 -15.96
N CYS A 151 -4.32 -5.59 -15.02
CA CYS A 151 -5.20 -4.48 -14.64
C CYS A 151 -5.47 -3.49 -15.78
N GLU A 152 -4.56 -3.41 -16.75
CA GLU A 152 -4.59 -2.48 -17.87
C GLU A 152 -5.12 -3.13 -19.15
N LEU A 153 -5.24 -4.47 -19.19
CA LEU A 153 -5.74 -5.20 -20.36
C LEU A 153 -7.23 -4.94 -20.60
N THR A 154 -7.57 -4.78 -21.87
CA THR A 154 -8.94 -4.66 -22.37
C THR A 154 -9.23 -5.69 -23.46
N VAL A 155 -10.49 -5.79 -23.87
CA VAL A 155 -10.91 -6.63 -25.01
C VAL A 155 -10.26 -6.21 -26.34
N GLN A 156 -9.74 -4.98 -26.44
CA GLN A 156 -8.97 -4.52 -27.61
C GLN A 156 -7.56 -5.11 -27.62
N ASP A 157 -6.97 -5.39 -26.46
CA ASP A 157 -5.67 -6.05 -26.35
C ASP A 157 -5.82 -7.57 -26.54
N TYR A 158 -6.77 -8.18 -25.82
CA TYR A 158 -7.05 -9.62 -25.87
C TYR A 158 -8.54 -9.89 -25.64
N LEU A 159 -9.17 -10.66 -26.53
CA LEU A 159 -10.57 -11.10 -26.37
C LEU A 159 -10.79 -11.84 -25.04
N ASP A 160 -9.78 -12.57 -24.56
CA ASP A 160 -9.77 -13.31 -23.30
C ASP A 160 -9.24 -12.50 -22.10
N ALA A 161 -9.27 -11.16 -22.15
CA ALA A 161 -8.74 -10.29 -21.08
C ALA A 161 -9.30 -10.62 -19.68
N THR A 162 -10.61 -10.91 -19.58
CA THR A 162 -11.25 -11.32 -18.32
C THR A 162 -10.65 -12.61 -17.76
N GLU A 163 -10.31 -13.58 -18.61
CA GLU A 163 -9.67 -14.81 -18.17
C GLU A 163 -8.23 -14.57 -17.72
N LEU A 164 -7.50 -13.68 -18.41
CA LEU A 164 -6.15 -13.27 -18.02
C LEU A 164 -6.15 -12.54 -16.66
N GLN A 165 -7.16 -11.70 -16.40
CA GLN A 165 -7.35 -11.03 -15.12
C GLN A 165 -7.66 -12.02 -13.99
N ASN A 166 -8.53 -13.00 -14.23
CA ASN A 166 -8.78 -14.07 -13.26
C ASN A 166 -7.53 -14.90 -12.99
N PHE A 167 -6.77 -15.27 -14.03
CA PHE A 167 -5.51 -15.98 -13.87
C PHE A 167 -4.48 -15.16 -13.06
N ALA A 168 -4.40 -13.85 -13.29
CA ALA A 168 -3.53 -12.98 -12.52
C ALA A 168 -3.90 -12.97 -11.02
N ILE A 169 -5.21 -13.02 -10.69
CA ILE A 169 -5.67 -13.22 -9.31
C ILE A 169 -5.20 -14.57 -8.76
N THR A 170 -5.38 -15.66 -9.50
CA THR A 170 -4.90 -17.00 -9.09
C THR A 170 -3.40 -16.99 -8.82
N LEU A 171 -2.60 -16.35 -9.67
CA LEU A 171 -1.15 -16.25 -9.50
C LEU A 171 -0.78 -15.43 -8.25
N ILE A 172 -1.51 -14.35 -7.96
CA ILE A 172 -1.32 -13.58 -6.73
C ILE A 172 -1.66 -14.43 -5.50
N ASP A 173 -2.73 -15.22 -5.55
CA ASP A 173 -3.13 -16.09 -4.44
C ASP A 173 -2.10 -17.19 -4.18
N VAL A 174 -1.56 -17.79 -5.24
CA VAL A 174 -0.43 -18.74 -5.15
C VAL A 174 0.80 -18.08 -4.52
N ALA A 175 1.12 -16.83 -4.89
CA ALA A 175 2.23 -16.11 -4.30
C ALA A 175 2.03 -15.87 -2.81
N LEU A 176 0.84 -15.40 -2.40
CA LEU A 176 0.51 -15.11 -1.01
C LEU A 176 0.47 -16.36 -0.13
N ASP A 177 0.03 -17.50 -0.67
CA ASP A 177 -0.11 -18.76 0.07
C ASP A 177 1.23 -19.53 0.20
N ARG A 178 2.01 -19.58 -0.89
CA ARG A 178 3.15 -20.51 -1.00
C ARG A 178 4.53 -19.85 -0.97
N ALA A 179 4.63 -18.55 -1.26
CA ALA A 179 5.92 -17.87 -1.35
C ALA A 179 6.28 -17.15 -0.04
N LYS A 180 7.60 -16.99 0.20
CA LYS A 180 8.11 -16.05 1.21
C LYS A 180 7.99 -14.62 0.70
N VAL A 181 6.77 -14.08 0.73
CA VAL A 181 6.46 -12.74 0.23
C VAL A 181 7.05 -11.68 1.15
N GLN A 182 7.84 -10.77 0.60
CA GLN A 182 8.40 -9.65 1.36
C GLN A 182 7.40 -8.51 1.55
N LYS A 183 6.53 -8.29 0.55
CA LYS A 183 5.61 -7.14 0.53
C LYS A 183 4.17 -7.54 0.16
N PRO A 184 3.47 -8.30 1.02
CA PRO A 184 2.15 -8.84 0.71
C PRO A 184 1.10 -7.74 0.47
N GLU A 185 1.27 -6.56 1.06
CA GLU A 185 0.37 -5.42 0.86
C GLU A 185 0.28 -4.98 -0.60
N TRP A 186 1.37 -5.10 -1.37
CA TRP A 186 1.37 -4.73 -2.79
C TRP A 186 0.71 -5.79 -3.68
N LEU A 187 0.81 -7.07 -3.31
CA LEU A 187 0.06 -8.13 -3.98
C LEU A 187 -1.44 -7.98 -3.71
N ASN A 188 -1.82 -7.71 -2.46
CA ASN A 188 -3.21 -7.41 -2.09
C ASN A 188 -3.76 -6.18 -2.83
N TYR A 189 -2.96 -5.11 -2.97
CA TYR A 189 -3.33 -3.95 -3.77
C TYR A 189 -3.60 -4.32 -5.24
N ARG A 190 -2.71 -5.09 -5.89
CA ARG A 190 -2.92 -5.54 -7.27
C ARG A 190 -4.16 -6.42 -7.40
N LYS A 191 -4.35 -7.37 -6.48
CA LYS A 191 -5.54 -8.22 -6.43
C LYS A 191 -6.82 -7.39 -6.33
N ALA A 192 -6.84 -6.38 -5.46
CA ALA A 192 -8.01 -5.52 -5.30
C ALA A 192 -8.36 -4.73 -6.56
N LEU A 193 -7.35 -4.21 -7.29
CA LEU A 193 -7.59 -3.53 -8.56
C LEU A 193 -8.17 -4.48 -9.62
N LEU A 194 -7.67 -5.71 -9.71
CA LEU A 194 -8.22 -6.74 -10.60
C LEU A 194 -9.66 -7.13 -10.21
N LEU A 195 -9.91 -7.35 -8.92
CA LEU A 195 -11.26 -7.66 -8.41
C LEU A 195 -12.25 -6.56 -8.77
N ASN A 196 -11.88 -5.30 -8.61
CA ASN A 196 -12.72 -4.17 -9.00
C ASN A 196 -13.00 -4.16 -10.52
N ARG A 197 -11.99 -4.43 -11.35
CA ARG A 197 -12.16 -4.55 -12.82
C ARG A 197 -13.15 -5.65 -13.19
N LEU A 198 -13.20 -6.72 -12.40
CA LEU A 198 -14.11 -7.86 -12.58
C LEU A 198 -15.48 -7.67 -11.89
N GLY A 199 -15.76 -6.48 -11.34
CA GLY A 199 -17.03 -6.18 -10.65
C GLY A 199 -17.15 -6.79 -9.24
N ARG A 200 -16.06 -7.35 -8.68
CA ARG A 200 -16.01 -7.94 -7.33
C ARG A 200 -15.65 -6.87 -6.29
N SER A 201 -16.42 -5.78 -6.26
CA SER A 201 -16.09 -4.57 -5.49
C SER A 201 -16.02 -4.79 -3.98
N THR A 202 -16.86 -5.66 -3.39
CA THR A 202 -16.83 -5.94 -1.95
C THR A 202 -15.51 -6.58 -1.50
N GLU A 203 -14.99 -7.54 -2.27
CA GLU A 203 -13.70 -8.18 -1.98
C GLU A 203 -12.54 -7.20 -2.18
N ALA A 204 -12.61 -6.39 -3.25
CA ALA A 204 -11.65 -5.33 -3.50
C ALA A 204 -11.61 -4.30 -2.36
N GLN A 205 -12.77 -3.89 -1.86
CA GLN A 205 -12.91 -2.93 -0.76
C GLN A 205 -12.25 -3.47 0.52
N LYS A 206 -12.51 -4.74 0.88
CA LYS A 206 -11.91 -5.37 2.07
C LYS A 206 -10.38 -5.34 2.03
N LEU A 207 -9.79 -5.67 0.88
CA LEU A 207 -8.33 -5.62 0.69
C LEU A 207 -7.78 -4.19 0.74
N LEU A 208 -8.44 -3.24 0.07
CA LEU A 208 -7.99 -1.85 0.01
C LEU A 208 -8.14 -1.12 1.35
N VAL A 209 -9.15 -1.41 2.17
CA VAL A 209 -9.27 -0.80 3.50
C VAL A 209 -8.01 -1.07 4.32
N SER A 210 -7.55 -2.32 4.35
CA SER A 210 -6.33 -2.71 5.08
C SER A 210 -5.08 -2.04 4.49
N PHE A 211 -5.03 -1.93 3.16
CA PHE A 211 -3.92 -1.29 2.46
C PHE A 211 -3.86 0.23 2.71
N VAL A 212 -4.99 0.93 2.68
CA VAL A 212 -5.10 2.37 2.92
C VAL A 212 -4.68 2.72 4.34
N LYS A 213 -4.98 1.88 5.35
CA LYS A 213 -4.47 2.07 6.73
C LYS A 213 -2.94 2.19 6.75
N GLN A 214 -2.25 1.30 6.02
CA GLN A 214 -0.79 1.27 5.95
C GLN A 214 -0.22 2.41 5.10
N LYS A 215 -0.97 2.85 4.08
CA LYS A 215 -0.59 3.89 3.10
C LYS A 215 -1.38 5.19 3.29
N ARG A 216 -1.74 5.53 4.53
CA ARG A 216 -2.65 6.66 4.86
C ARG A 216 -2.14 8.02 4.37
N SER A 217 -0.81 8.18 4.24
CA SER A 217 -0.18 9.40 3.72
C SER A 217 -0.09 9.46 2.20
N ASP A 218 -0.51 8.41 1.50
CA ASP A 218 -0.41 8.28 0.06
C ASP A 218 -1.77 8.54 -0.58
N TYR A 219 -1.88 9.64 -1.32
CA TYR A 219 -3.14 10.06 -1.94
C TYR A 219 -3.74 8.98 -2.87
N TRP A 220 -2.88 8.25 -3.58
CA TRP A 220 -3.29 7.24 -4.56
C TRP A 220 -3.91 6.01 -3.89
N ALA A 221 -3.62 5.74 -2.62
CA ALA A 221 -4.27 4.66 -1.87
C ALA A 221 -5.74 5.01 -1.61
N TRP A 222 -6.02 6.23 -1.14
CA TRP A 222 -7.37 6.77 -0.97
C TRP A 222 -8.15 6.79 -2.28
N HIS A 223 -7.51 7.26 -3.36
CA HIS A 223 -8.11 7.31 -4.69
C HIS A 223 -8.46 5.92 -5.22
N ALA A 224 -7.60 4.93 -4.98
CA ALA A 224 -7.90 3.54 -5.35
C ALA A 224 -9.16 3.02 -4.63
N LEU A 225 -9.29 3.26 -3.33
CA LEU A 225 -10.48 2.87 -2.57
C LEU A 225 -11.74 3.61 -3.06
N ALA A 226 -11.62 4.90 -3.38
CA ALA A 226 -12.70 5.70 -3.95
C ALA A 226 -13.27 5.06 -5.23
N LYS A 227 -12.40 4.63 -6.15
CA LYS A 227 -12.78 3.97 -7.41
C LYS A 227 -13.47 2.63 -7.20
N VAL A 228 -13.14 1.91 -6.13
CA VAL A 228 -13.75 0.62 -5.82
C VAL A 228 -15.18 0.79 -5.30
N VAL A 229 -15.41 1.80 -4.47
CA VAL A 229 -16.72 2.04 -3.86
C VAL A 229 -17.62 2.96 -4.69
N GLU A 230 -17.12 3.55 -5.79
CA GLU A 230 -17.86 4.52 -6.62
C GLU A 230 -19.25 4.05 -7.04
N THR A 231 -19.40 2.79 -7.46
CA THR A 231 -20.70 2.25 -7.89
C THR A 231 -21.61 1.91 -6.70
N SER A 232 -21.06 1.34 -5.63
CA SER A 232 -21.85 0.88 -4.48
C SER A 232 -22.21 2.00 -3.50
N ASP A 233 -21.32 2.96 -3.31
CA ASP A 233 -21.46 4.10 -2.42
C ASP A 233 -20.77 5.35 -3.03
N PRO A 234 -21.45 6.07 -3.93
CA PRO A 234 -20.92 7.28 -4.54
C PRO A 234 -20.67 8.42 -3.54
N THR A 235 -21.31 8.40 -2.37
CA THR A 235 -21.10 9.42 -1.32
C THR A 235 -19.76 9.18 -0.63
N LEU A 236 -19.49 7.93 -0.23
CA LEU A 236 -18.20 7.55 0.32
C LEU A 236 -17.07 7.73 -0.72
N ALA A 237 -17.32 7.41 -1.99
CA ALA A 237 -16.35 7.64 -3.06
C ALA A 237 -15.97 9.13 -3.17
N LEU A 238 -16.94 10.03 -3.06
CA LEU A 238 -16.69 11.47 -3.03
C LEU A 238 -15.82 11.86 -1.81
N ALA A 239 -16.13 11.35 -0.63
CA ALA A 239 -15.34 11.59 0.60
C ALA A 239 -13.89 11.11 0.46
N LEU A 240 -13.69 9.90 -0.08
CA LEU A 240 -12.37 9.31 -0.32
C LEU A 240 -11.58 10.07 -1.38
N CYS A 241 -12.23 10.53 -2.46
CA CYS A 241 -11.61 11.39 -3.47
C CYS A 241 -11.20 12.75 -2.89
N ALA A 242 -12.04 13.37 -2.05
CA ALA A 242 -11.69 14.61 -1.35
C ALA A 242 -10.48 14.39 -0.42
N LYS A 243 -10.45 13.27 0.32
CA LYS A 243 -9.31 12.87 1.15
C LYS A 243 -8.04 12.68 0.31
N ALA A 244 -8.15 12.06 -0.86
CA ALA A 244 -7.04 11.91 -1.79
C ALA A 244 -6.52 13.28 -2.25
N CYS A 245 -7.39 14.22 -2.63
CA CYS A 245 -6.97 15.59 -2.98
C CYS A 245 -6.21 16.28 -1.84
N LEU A 246 -6.70 16.20 -0.60
CA LEU A 246 -6.04 16.79 0.58
C LEU A 246 -4.69 16.14 0.91
N THR A 247 -4.52 14.86 0.56
CA THR A 247 -3.29 14.10 0.81
C THR A 247 -2.26 14.28 -0.32
N CYS A 248 -2.69 14.76 -1.48
CA CYS A 248 -1.86 14.94 -2.67
C CYS A 248 -0.95 16.17 -2.50
N ARG A 249 0.36 15.94 -2.38
CA ARG A 249 1.36 17.01 -2.22
C ARG A 249 1.89 17.55 -3.54
N ASP A 250 1.92 16.71 -4.56
CA ASP A 250 2.36 17.08 -5.91
C ASP A 250 1.24 16.78 -6.89
N GLU A 251 0.64 17.87 -7.38
CA GLU A 251 -0.54 17.83 -8.23
C GLU A 251 -0.29 17.27 -9.62
N ASN A 252 0.98 17.23 -10.07
CA ASN A 252 1.33 16.58 -11.33
C ASN A 252 0.89 15.11 -11.35
N PHE A 253 0.89 14.45 -10.18
CA PHE A 253 0.40 13.08 -10.02
C PHE A 253 -1.09 13.01 -9.64
N GLY A 254 -1.66 14.11 -9.15
CA GLY A 254 -3.03 14.21 -8.65
C GLY A 254 -4.09 14.54 -9.70
N VAL A 255 -3.71 14.83 -10.95
CA VAL A 255 -4.65 15.28 -12.01
C VAL A 255 -5.87 14.35 -12.15
N GLY A 256 -5.66 13.03 -12.16
CA GLY A 256 -6.76 12.06 -12.26
C GLY A 256 -7.69 12.06 -11.04
N VAL A 257 -7.19 12.41 -9.85
CA VAL A 257 -7.99 12.54 -8.63
C VAL A 257 -8.91 13.75 -8.74
N PHE A 258 -8.40 14.88 -9.23
CA PHE A 258 -9.20 16.09 -9.46
C PHE A 258 -10.28 15.87 -10.53
N GLU A 259 -9.96 15.18 -11.63
CA GLU A 259 -10.95 14.81 -12.65
C GLU A 259 -12.08 13.94 -12.05
N ASP A 260 -11.72 12.92 -11.24
CA ASP A 260 -12.70 12.04 -10.59
C ASP A 260 -13.53 12.76 -9.52
N LEU A 261 -12.91 13.60 -8.69
CA LEU A 261 -13.60 14.44 -7.71
C LEU A 261 -14.60 15.38 -8.41
N SER A 262 -14.20 15.99 -9.53
CA SER A 262 -15.07 16.87 -10.31
C SER A 262 -16.32 16.14 -10.80
N ARG A 263 -16.14 14.97 -11.43
CA ARG A 263 -17.24 14.12 -11.88
C ARG A 263 -18.18 13.75 -10.73
N LEU A 264 -17.63 13.24 -9.64
CA LEU A 264 -18.43 12.79 -8.48
C LEU A 264 -19.21 13.95 -7.85
N ALA A 265 -18.57 15.10 -7.67
CA ALA A 265 -19.19 16.29 -7.10
C ALA A 265 -20.31 16.81 -8.01
N ALA A 266 -20.09 16.85 -9.34
CA ALA A 266 -21.11 17.27 -10.31
C ALA A 266 -22.35 16.37 -10.25
N ASN A 267 -22.15 15.04 -10.21
CA ASN A 267 -23.24 14.06 -10.10
C ASN A 267 -24.04 14.19 -8.79
N LYS A 268 -23.43 14.74 -7.74
CA LYS A 268 -24.07 15.02 -6.44
C LYS A 268 -24.63 16.45 -6.33
N GLY A 269 -24.59 17.24 -7.40
CA GLY A 269 -25.06 18.63 -7.39
C GLY A 269 -24.12 19.61 -6.67
N GLN A 270 -22.91 19.18 -6.27
CA GLN A 270 -21.93 20.02 -5.58
C GLN A 270 -21.09 20.82 -6.60
N TRP A 271 -21.75 21.71 -7.35
CA TRP A 271 -21.16 22.32 -8.53
C TRP A 271 -19.93 23.20 -8.25
N LYS A 272 -19.86 23.87 -7.08
CA LYS A 272 -18.67 24.65 -6.69
C LYS A 272 -17.43 23.75 -6.54
N VAL A 273 -17.59 22.61 -5.86
CA VAL A 273 -16.55 21.56 -5.71
C VAL A 273 -16.17 21.00 -7.07
N ALA A 274 -17.18 20.69 -7.89
CA ALA A 274 -16.96 20.16 -9.22
C ALA A 274 -16.15 21.10 -10.11
N LYS A 275 -16.49 22.39 -10.10
CA LYS A 275 -15.79 23.44 -10.85
C LYS A 275 -14.35 23.57 -10.38
N TRP A 276 -14.14 23.76 -9.08
CA TRP A 276 -12.81 23.88 -8.50
C TRP A 276 -11.88 22.71 -8.89
N ALA A 277 -12.40 21.48 -8.81
CA ALA A 277 -11.63 20.29 -9.16
C ALA A 277 -11.33 20.20 -10.67
N ALA A 278 -12.29 20.54 -11.54
CA ALA A 278 -12.07 20.61 -12.99
C ALA A 278 -11.02 21.67 -13.36
N ASP A 279 -11.12 22.87 -12.77
CA ASP A 279 -10.14 23.95 -12.94
C ASP A 279 -8.75 23.49 -12.50
N ARG A 280 -8.63 22.78 -11.36
CA ARG A 280 -7.34 22.27 -10.88
C ARG A 280 -6.72 21.27 -11.85
N ALA A 281 -7.50 20.29 -12.31
CA ALA A 281 -7.06 19.31 -13.31
C ALA A 281 -6.61 19.99 -14.62
N PHE A 282 -7.39 20.97 -15.11
CA PHE A 282 -7.07 21.72 -16.31
C PHE A 282 -5.78 22.52 -16.16
N ASN A 283 -5.64 23.27 -15.07
CA ASN A 283 -4.50 24.15 -14.83
C ASN A 283 -3.18 23.36 -14.78
N VAL A 284 -3.15 22.22 -14.08
CA VAL A 284 -1.95 21.34 -14.02
C VAL A 284 -1.61 20.80 -15.41
N ARG A 285 -2.59 20.34 -16.18
CA ARG A 285 -2.33 19.85 -17.55
C ARG A 285 -1.83 20.97 -18.46
N ASN A 286 -2.46 22.14 -18.39
CA ASN A 286 -2.14 23.28 -19.23
C ASN A 286 -0.73 23.83 -18.93
N SER A 287 -0.36 23.97 -17.65
CA SER A 287 0.98 24.43 -17.25
C SER A 287 2.08 23.47 -17.72
N ASN A 288 1.81 22.17 -17.71
CA ASN A 288 2.73 21.13 -18.19
C ASN A 288 2.64 20.88 -19.71
N LYS A 289 1.79 21.60 -20.44
CA LYS A 289 1.52 21.39 -21.89
C LYS A 289 1.08 19.96 -22.21
N TRP A 290 0.42 19.29 -21.28
CA TRP A 290 -0.12 17.95 -21.47
C TRP A 290 -1.43 17.99 -22.26
N LYS A 291 -1.71 16.89 -22.98
CA LYS A 291 -2.99 16.72 -23.67
C LYS A 291 -4.14 16.80 -22.66
N ILE A 292 -5.15 17.61 -22.99
CA ILE A 292 -6.41 17.68 -22.24
C ILE A 292 -7.33 16.55 -22.75
N PRO A 293 -7.65 15.54 -21.91
CA PRO A 293 -8.48 14.41 -22.31
C PRO A 293 -9.93 14.84 -22.52
N GLN A 294 -10.69 14.06 -23.32
CA GLN A 294 -12.10 14.35 -23.60
C GLN A 294 -12.96 14.32 -22.33
N SER A 295 -12.63 13.45 -21.36
CA SER A 295 -13.27 13.40 -20.04
C SER A 295 -13.28 14.77 -19.37
N LEU A 296 -12.13 15.43 -19.31
CA LEU A 296 -12.00 16.75 -18.70
C LEU A 296 -12.67 17.83 -19.54
N ARG A 297 -12.57 17.78 -20.87
CA ARG A 297 -13.29 18.72 -21.75
C ARG A 297 -14.80 18.69 -21.50
N ASN A 298 -15.37 17.49 -21.38
CA ASN A 298 -16.79 17.32 -21.09
C ASN A 298 -17.20 17.97 -19.76
N LEU A 299 -16.34 17.92 -18.73
CA LEU A 299 -16.57 18.60 -17.45
C LEU A 299 -16.52 20.13 -17.61
N LEU A 300 -15.52 20.64 -18.33
CA LEU A 300 -15.32 22.08 -18.56
C LEU A 300 -16.43 22.72 -19.43
N THR A 301 -17.11 21.93 -20.26
CA THR A 301 -18.23 22.39 -21.12
C THR A 301 -19.59 21.97 -20.60
N ALA A 302 -19.68 21.37 -19.41
CA ALA A 302 -20.96 20.95 -18.85
C ALA A 302 -21.85 22.15 -18.50
N SER A 303 -23.17 21.97 -18.56
CA SER A 303 -24.15 23.04 -18.31
C SER A 303 -24.02 23.71 -16.93
N TRP A 304 -23.59 22.94 -15.92
CA TRP A 304 -23.36 23.46 -14.57
C TRP A 304 -22.09 24.31 -14.44
N TYR A 305 -21.11 24.18 -15.35
CA TYR A 305 -19.78 24.74 -15.17
C TYR A 305 -19.72 26.27 -15.20
N ALA A 306 -20.46 26.88 -16.13
CA ALA A 306 -20.49 28.34 -16.29
C ALA A 306 -21.24 29.03 -15.15
N GLY A 307 -22.30 28.40 -14.63
CA GLY A 307 -23.11 28.92 -13.51
C GLY A 307 -22.55 28.58 -12.13
N ALA A 308 -21.61 27.64 -12.03
CA ALA A 308 -21.00 27.27 -10.76
C ALA A 308 -20.13 28.41 -10.20
N GLY A 309 -20.40 28.81 -8.97
CA GLY A 309 -19.56 29.77 -8.25
C GLY A 309 -18.21 29.17 -7.83
N ASN A 310 -17.29 30.03 -7.41
CA ASN A 310 -15.99 29.63 -6.88
C ASN A 310 -16.09 29.21 -5.41
N ILE A 311 -15.11 28.41 -4.97
CA ILE A 311 -14.91 28.10 -3.55
C ILE A 311 -13.90 29.09 -2.97
N SER A 312 -14.22 29.68 -1.82
CA SER A 312 -13.32 30.59 -1.10
C SER A 312 -12.24 29.86 -0.30
N ASN A 313 -12.60 28.77 0.38
CA ASN A 313 -11.69 27.93 1.15
C ASN A 313 -11.83 26.46 0.75
N ALA A 314 -11.07 26.03 -0.27
CA ALA A 314 -11.19 24.69 -0.81
C ALA A 314 -10.74 23.62 0.20
N GLU A 315 -9.72 23.90 1.01
CA GLU A 315 -9.22 22.95 2.01
C GLU A 315 -10.32 22.62 3.03
N GLU A 316 -10.93 23.62 3.65
CA GLU A 316 -12.01 23.44 4.63
C GLU A 316 -13.22 22.70 4.04
N VAL A 317 -13.63 23.06 2.80
CA VAL A 317 -14.75 22.38 2.13
C VAL A 317 -14.43 20.91 1.88
N LEU A 318 -13.23 20.60 1.38
CA LEU A 318 -12.83 19.22 1.13
C LEU A 318 -12.67 18.41 2.42
N GLU A 319 -12.24 19.03 3.51
CA GLU A 319 -12.12 18.36 4.80
C GLU A 319 -13.46 17.95 5.37
N ASN A 320 -14.46 18.82 5.24
CA ASN A 320 -15.84 18.50 5.60
C ASN A 320 -16.38 17.34 4.76
N ILE A 321 -16.09 17.32 3.45
CA ILE A 321 -16.47 16.21 2.57
C ILE A 321 -15.71 14.92 2.93
N ALA A 322 -14.44 15.02 3.30
CA ALA A 322 -13.57 13.89 3.62
C ALA A 322 -13.80 13.30 5.02
N ALA A 323 -14.69 13.85 5.83
CA ALA A 323 -14.92 13.42 7.22
C ALA A 323 -15.22 11.92 7.33
N ASP A 324 -15.96 11.34 6.39
CA ASP A 324 -16.32 9.92 6.40
C ASP A 324 -15.24 9.00 5.82
N ALA A 325 -14.25 9.54 5.11
CA ALA A 325 -13.15 8.75 4.53
C ALA A 325 -12.29 8.07 5.61
N GLU A 326 -12.05 8.74 6.74
CA GLU A 326 -11.32 8.14 7.85
C GLU A 326 -12.16 7.08 8.56
N LYS A 327 -13.47 7.32 8.72
CA LYS A 327 -14.37 6.38 9.41
C LYS A 327 -14.39 5.01 8.74
N VAL A 328 -14.45 4.95 7.40
CA VAL A 328 -14.54 3.65 6.71
C VAL A 328 -13.33 2.77 6.96
N ILE A 329 -12.12 3.33 7.04
CA ILE A 329 -10.94 2.51 7.30
C ILE A 329 -10.92 2.04 8.75
N TRP A 330 -11.44 2.82 9.69
CA TRP A 330 -11.44 2.47 11.11
C TRP A 330 -12.73 1.79 11.61
N GLN A 331 -13.70 1.51 10.74
CA GLN A 331 -15.03 1.02 11.15
C GLN A 331 -15.02 -0.27 11.98
N ASN A 332 -14.05 -1.16 11.74
CA ASN A 332 -13.92 -2.43 12.44
C ASN A 332 -12.85 -2.40 13.55
N CYS A 333 -12.32 -1.21 13.89
CA CYS A 333 -11.36 -1.05 14.96
C CYS A 333 -12.08 -0.87 16.31
N PRO A 334 -11.53 -1.41 17.42
CA PRO A 334 -12.13 -1.22 18.73
C PRO A 334 -12.25 0.25 19.11
N GLN A 335 -13.34 0.58 19.80
CA GLN A 335 -13.56 1.89 20.41
C GLN A 335 -13.51 1.74 21.92
N LEU A 336 -12.68 2.55 22.58
CA LEU A 336 -12.41 2.45 24.01
C LEU A 336 -12.68 3.80 24.68
N ASN A 337 -13.23 3.76 25.89
CA ASN A 337 -13.30 4.93 26.75
C ASN A 337 -11.89 5.30 27.22
N ALA A 338 -11.56 6.58 27.15
CA ALA A 338 -10.28 7.10 27.61
C ALA A 338 -10.43 8.51 28.17
N ASN A 339 -9.35 9.02 28.76
CA ASN A 339 -9.20 10.45 29.04
C ASN A 339 -8.02 11.03 28.25
N TYR A 340 -8.19 12.23 27.70
CA TYR A 340 -7.12 12.96 27.04
C TYR A 340 -6.12 13.50 28.08
N LEU A 341 -4.83 13.18 27.94
CA LEU A 341 -3.77 13.56 28.89
C LEU A 341 -2.86 14.67 28.35
N GLY A 342 -3.28 15.37 27.29
CA GLY A 342 -2.53 16.46 26.69
C GLY A 342 -1.72 16.07 25.45
N SER A 343 -1.01 17.05 24.91
CA SER A 343 -0.15 16.91 23.73
C SER A 343 1.28 17.34 24.04
N PHE A 344 2.22 16.89 23.21
CA PHE A 344 3.61 17.34 23.26
C PHE A 344 4.27 17.23 21.89
N THR A 345 5.33 18.00 21.66
CA THR A 345 6.16 17.89 20.47
C THR A 345 7.30 16.92 20.73
N ALA A 346 7.35 15.82 19.96
CA ALA A 346 8.47 14.87 20.04
C ALA A 346 9.76 15.51 19.52
N LYS A 347 10.92 14.92 19.85
CA LYS A 347 12.24 15.35 19.34
C LYS A 347 12.31 15.43 17.81
N THR A 348 11.46 14.67 17.12
CA THR A 348 11.33 14.66 15.66
C THR A 348 10.53 15.84 15.10
N GLY A 349 10.04 16.76 15.95
CA GLY A 349 9.15 17.86 15.57
C GLY A 349 7.68 17.46 15.40
N LYS A 350 7.36 16.16 15.51
CA LYS A 350 5.97 15.67 15.36
C LYS A 350 5.17 15.95 16.63
N MET A 351 3.98 16.52 16.47
CA MET A 351 3.00 16.65 17.55
C MET A 351 2.41 15.28 17.88
N MET A 352 2.40 14.96 19.18
CA MET A 352 1.94 13.70 19.74
C MET A 352 0.84 13.99 20.77
N LEU A 353 -0.12 13.09 20.88
CA LEU A 353 -1.20 13.12 21.86
C LEU A 353 -1.00 12.00 22.88
N LYS A 354 -1.43 12.24 24.11
CA LYS A 354 -1.43 11.26 25.19
C LYS A 354 -2.87 10.94 25.60
N PHE A 355 -3.14 9.67 25.83
CA PHE A 355 -4.41 9.18 26.31
C PHE A 355 -4.19 8.19 27.45
N GLY A 356 -5.05 8.24 28.45
CA GLY A 356 -5.13 7.22 29.49
C GLY A 356 -6.26 6.27 29.15
N LEU A 357 -5.92 5.02 28.85
CA LEU A 357 -6.88 3.96 28.55
C LEU A 357 -6.95 3.01 29.74
N HIS A 358 -8.16 2.69 30.18
CA HIS A 358 -8.33 1.68 31.23
C HIS A 358 -8.12 0.27 30.65
N SER A 359 -7.15 -0.47 31.18
CA SER A 359 -6.88 -1.87 30.82
C SER A 359 -6.73 -2.71 32.09
N ASP A 360 -7.48 -3.82 32.17
CA ASP A 360 -7.51 -4.89 33.18
C ASP A 360 -7.57 -4.48 34.67
N SER A 361 -6.60 -3.70 35.16
CA SER A 361 -6.46 -3.27 36.57
C SER A 361 -5.94 -1.84 36.75
N VAL A 362 -5.26 -1.26 35.76
CA VAL A 362 -4.64 0.08 35.84
C VAL A 362 -4.74 0.79 34.50
N SER A 363 -5.03 2.09 34.50
CA SER A 363 -4.98 2.90 33.28
C SER A 363 -3.57 3.02 32.72
N GLU A 364 -3.39 2.69 31.44
CA GLU A 364 -2.10 2.76 30.74
C GLU A 364 -2.03 3.99 29.83
N GLU A 365 -0.83 4.57 29.71
CA GLU A 365 -0.61 5.71 28.82
C GLU A 365 -0.33 5.23 27.40
N VAL A 366 -1.15 5.68 26.47
CA VAL A 366 -0.93 5.50 25.03
C VAL A 366 -0.55 6.83 24.41
N VAL A 367 0.47 6.80 23.57
CA VAL A 367 0.97 7.98 22.86
C VAL A 367 0.83 7.77 21.36
N SER A 368 0.17 8.70 20.68
CA SER A 368 -0.09 8.57 19.23
C SER A 368 0.12 9.89 18.49
N PRO A 369 0.59 9.87 17.23
CA PRO A 369 0.79 11.11 16.45
C PRO A 369 -0.54 11.84 16.23
N GLU A 370 -0.58 13.17 16.36
CA GLU A 370 -1.84 13.92 16.30
C GLU A 370 -2.60 13.76 14.97
N ARG A 371 -1.93 13.86 13.81
CA ARG A 371 -2.48 13.54 12.47
C ARG A 371 -3.88 14.13 12.19
N GLY A 372 -4.18 15.32 12.70
CA GLY A 372 -5.48 15.98 12.57
C GLY A 372 -6.60 15.38 13.43
N MET A 373 -6.31 14.46 14.37
CA MET A 373 -7.30 13.87 15.26
C MET A 373 -7.97 14.89 16.17
N LEU A 374 -7.29 16.00 16.50
CA LEU A 374 -7.88 17.08 17.30
C LEU A 374 -8.38 18.23 16.43
N LYS A 375 -8.44 18.04 15.10
CA LYS A 375 -8.97 19.06 14.21
C LYS A 375 -10.44 19.30 14.53
N ASN A 376 -10.78 20.55 14.87
CA ASN A 376 -12.09 20.97 15.36
C ASN A 376 -12.50 20.39 16.73
N LEU A 377 -11.54 19.85 17.51
CA LEU A 377 -11.79 19.29 18.83
C LEU A 377 -10.87 19.91 19.88
N ASN A 378 -11.43 20.79 20.71
CA ASN A 378 -10.71 21.40 21.83
C ASN A 378 -10.91 20.56 23.09
N LEU A 379 -9.85 19.93 23.58
CA LEU A 379 -9.88 19.09 24.78
C LEU A 379 -9.00 19.65 25.89
N LEU A 380 -9.56 19.69 27.10
CA LEU A 380 -8.80 19.93 28.33
C LEU A 380 -8.15 18.63 28.80
N MET A 381 -7.05 18.73 29.54
CA MET A 381 -6.47 17.56 30.21
C MET A 381 -7.51 16.92 31.15
N GLY A 382 -7.63 15.59 31.08
CA GLY A 382 -8.65 14.81 31.77
C GLY A 382 -9.96 14.66 31.01
N ALA A 383 -10.16 15.37 29.89
CA ALA A 383 -11.43 15.32 29.15
C ALA A 383 -11.78 13.87 28.75
N PRO A 384 -13.03 13.44 29.00
CA PRO A 384 -13.50 12.11 28.63
C PRO A 384 -13.68 12.02 27.12
N VAL A 385 -13.11 10.98 26.52
CA VAL A 385 -13.13 10.72 25.09
C VAL A 385 -13.45 9.27 24.80
N ILE A 386 -13.92 9.01 23.58
CA ILE A 386 -13.91 7.70 22.96
C ILE A 386 -12.77 7.72 21.95
N VAL A 387 -11.86 6.76 22.04
CA VAL A 387 -10.75 6.60 21.10
C VAL A 387 -10.95 5.35 20.27
N THR A 388 -10.74 5.47 18.95
CA THR A 388 -10.62 4.31 18.08
C THR A 388 -9.16 3.89 18.02
N VAL A 389 -8.89 2.60 18.20
CA VAL A 389 -7.53 2.06 18.33
C VAL A 389 -7.17 1.10 17.20
N ASP A 390 -5.97 1.23 16.67
CA ASP A 390 -5.36 0.26 15.75
C ASP A 390 -4.41 -0.66 16.52
N GLU A 391 -4.72 -1.95 16.54
CA GLU A 391 -4.00 -3.00 17.26
C GLU A 391 -3.11 -3.84 16.32
N ASN A 392 -3.07 -3.52 15.02
CA ASN A 392 -2.34 -4.31 14.03
C ASN A 392 -0.81 -4.11 14.07
N GLY A 393 -0.32 -3.13 14.85
CA GLY A 393 1.11 -2.87 15.02
C GLY A 393 1.66 -3.42 16.35
N ASP A 394 2.97 -3.33 16.54
CA ASP A 394 3.65 -3.74 17.78
C ASP A 394 3.13 -3.01 19.04
N ARG A 395 2.42 -1.89 18.85
CA ARG A 395 1.83 -1.08 19.91
C ARG A 395 0.46 -0.58 19.48
N LEU A 396 -0.46 -0.59 20.44
CA LEU A 396 -1.76 0.04 20.31
C LEU A 396 -1.58 1.54 19.97
N THR A 397 -2.23 1.98 18.90
CA THR A 397 -2.18 3.37 18.42
C THR A 397 -3.58 3.94 18.34
N VAL A 398 -3.81 5.13 18.91
CA VAL A 398 -5.04 5.89 18.74
C VAL A 398 -5.06 6.52 17.35
N VAL A 399 -6.14 6.30 16.61
CA VAL A 399 -6.28 6.71 15.19
C VAL A 399 -7.45 7.67 14.94
N ALA A 400 -8.43 7.72 15.85
CA ALA A 400 -9.52 8.69 15.87
C ALA A 400 -9.93 8.99 17.32
N VAL A 401 -10.50 10.18 17.54
CA VAL A 401 -10.92 10.67 18.86
C VAL A 401 -12.27 11.36 18.73
N GLU A 402 -13.19 11.02 19.61
CA GLU A 402 -14.49 11.68 19.75
C GLU A 402 -14.70 12.09 21.21
N LYS A 403 -15.42 13.20 21.44
CA LYS A 403 -15.76 13.63 22.79
C LYS A 403 -16.81 12.70 23.39
N ARG A 404 -16.63 12.27 24.64
CA ARG A 404 -17.63 11.50 25.37
C ARG A 404 -18.46 12.42 26.26
N GLU A 405 -19.59 12.89 25.75
CA GLU A 405 -20.46 13.86 26.44
C GLU A 405 -20.99 13.37 27.79
N SER A 406 -21.13 12.06 27.98
CA SER A 406 -21.59 11.47 29.24
C SER A 406 -20.51 11.37 30.32
N GLY A 407 -19.25 11.63 30.00
CA GLY A 407 -18.13 11.42 30.92
C GLY A 407 -17.82 12.60 31.84
N LYS A 408 -17.00 12.33 32.85
CA LYS A 408 -16.41 13.36 33.73
C LYS A 408 -14.88 13.40 33.55
N LEU A 409 -14.26 14.48 34.03
CA LEU A 409 -12.81 14.58 34.00
C LEU A 409 -12.16 13.40 34.74
N PHE A 410 -11.21 12.74 34.09
CA PHE A 410 -10.43 11.60 34.60
C PHE A 410 -11.27 10.37 35.01
N ASP A 411 -12.51 10.25 34.55
CA ASP A 411 -13.44 9.16 34.93
C ASP A 411 -13.06 7.76 34.41
N SER A 412 -12.17 7.67 33.42
CA SER A 412 -11.62 6.42 32.88
C SER A 412 -10.18 6.18 33.37
N MET A 413 -9.74 6.94 34.38
CA MET A 413 -8.43 6.80 35.02
C MET A 413 -8.52 5.99 36.31
N SER A 414 -7.53 5.14 36.54
CA SER A 414 -7.32 4.53 37.85
C SER A 414 -7.01 5.60 38.88
N CYS A 415 -7.56 5.43 40.08
CA CYS A 415 -7.36 6.34 41.20
C CYS A 415 -6.50 5.66 42.27
N LYS A 416 -5.65 6.44 42.95
CA LYS A 416 -4.86 5.96 44.08
C LYS A 416 -4.89 6.99 45.20
N THR A 417 -5.37 6.57 46.37
CA THR A 417 -5.42 7.41 47.57
C THR A 417 -4.35 6.98 48.56
N GLY A 418 -3.64 7.93 49.16
CA GLY A 418 -2.65 7.63 50.18
C GLY A 418 -1.98 8.89 50.72
N ARG A 419 -0.99 8.69 51.60
CA ARG A 419 -0.20 9.80 52.16
C ARG A 419 0.92 10.21 51.21
N PHE A 420 0.99 11.50 50.88
CA PHE A 420 2.03 12.07 50.05
C PHE A 420 3.34 12.23 50.83
N ARG A 421 4.44 11.76 50.25
CA ARG A 421 5.80 11.91 50.77
C ARG A 421 6.61 12.77 49.82
N LEU A 422 6.99 13.97 50.26
CA LEU A 422 7.79 14.90 49.49
C LEU A 422 9.26 14.46 49.48
N HIS A 423 9.86 14.41 48.30
CA HIS A 423 11.27 14.15 48.11
C HIS A 423 12.05 15.48 48.07
N GLN A 424 13.28 15.49 48.60
CA GLN A 424 14.12 16.71 48.68
C GLN A 424 14.35 17.41 47.34
N LYS A 425 14.26 16.66 46.23
CA LYS A 425 14.41 17.20 44.87
C LYS A 425 13.13 17.85 44.31
N GLY A 426 12.03 17.92 45.06
CA GLY A 426 10.80 18.64 44.69
C GLY A 426 9.70 17.80 44.00
N PHE A 427 9.93 16.52 43.73
CA PHE A 427 8.88 15.54 43.39
C PHE A 427 8.46 14.78 44.64
N GLY A 428 7.53 13.83 44.57
CA GLY A 428 7.21 12.97 45.70
C GLY A 428 6.60 11.64 45.32
N PHE A 429 6.07 10.93 46.32
CA PHE A 429 5.42 9.64 46.13
C PHE A 429 4.17 9.49 46.99
N VAL A 430 3.20 8.73 46.47
CA VAL A 430 2.12 8.11 47.26
C VAL A 430 2.25 6.62 47.06
N GLU A 431 2.68 5.90 48.10
CA GLU A 431 3.10 4.49 47.98
C GLU A 431 4.17 4.30 46.87
N ASP A 432 3.84 3.54 45.82
CA ASP A 432 4.65 3.27 44.64
C ASP A 432 4.38 4.24 43.47
N VAL A 433 3.45 5.18 43.63
CA VAL A 433 3.07 6.18 42.61
C VAL A 433 4.01 7.36 42.67
N HIS A 434 4.73 7.62 41.58
CA HIS A 434 5.53 8.82 41.42
C HIS A 434 4.63 10.05 41.20
N VAL A 435 4.83 11.09 41.99
CA VAL A 435 4.14 12.39 41.89
C VAL A 435 5.12 13.43 41.32
N PRO A 436 4.94 13.88 40.07
CA PRO A 436 5.81 14.88 39.44
C PRO A 436 5.84 16.21 40.19
N HIS A 437 6.90 17.00 39.97
CA HIS A 437 7.10 18.32 40.57
C HIS A 437 5.90 19.25 40.47
N GLU A 438 5.22 19.26 39.31
CA GLU A 438 4.10 20.15 39.04
C GLU A 438 2.88 19.88 39.95
N LEU A 439 2.70 18.62 40.36
CA LEU A 439 1.63 18.22 41.30
C LEU A 439 2.13 18.27 42.74
N ALA A 440 3.38 17.84 42.97
CA ALA A 440 4.01 17.81 44.29
C ALA A 440 4.08 19.21 44.92
N SER A 441 4.28 20.26 44.13
CA SER A 441 4.34 21.65 44.60
C SER A 441 3.01 22.17 45.15
N GLN A 442 1.89 21.51 44.86
CA GLN A 442 0.55 21.85 45.32
C GLN A 442 0.17 21.12 46.62
N LEU A 443 1.04 20.25 47.13
CA LEU A 443 0.76 19.35 48.23
C LEU A 443 1.69 19.60 49.43
N GLN A 444 1.18 19.35 50.63
CA GLN A 444 1.98 19.34 51.85
C GLN A 444 2.47 17.92 52.17
N ASN A 445 3.67 17.79 52.73
CA ASN A 445 4.19 16.50 53.16
C ASN A 445 3.24 15.84 54.18
N ASP A 446 3.05 14.52 54.06
CA ASP A 446 2.12 13.68 54.82
C ASP A 446 0.61 13.97 54.61
N GLN A 447 0.25 14.87 53.69
CA GLN A 447 -1.15 15.09 53.29
C GLN A 447 -1.75 13.82 52.65
N THR A 448 -2.97 13.45 53.04
CA THR A 448 -3.75 12.43 52.33
C THR A 448 -4.31 13.03 51.04
N VAL A 449 -4.01 12.39 49.91
CA VAL A 449 -4.40 12.86 48.58
C VAL A 449 -5.00 11.71 47.77
N ASN A 450 -5.93 12.04 46.89
CA ASN A 450 -6.45 11.13 45.87
C ASN A 450 -5.90 11.54 44.50
N LEU A 451 -5.32 10.59 43.77
CA LEU A 451 -4.58 10.85 42.55
C LEU A 451 -5.19 10.08 41.38
N ALA A 452 -5.36 10.73 40.24
CA ALA A 452 -5.51 10.02 38.97
C ALA A 452 -4.12 9.52 38.54
N VAL A 453 -3.99 8.22 38.30
CA VAL A 453 -2.70 7.58 38.01
C VAL A 453 -2.71 6.89 36.66
N VAL A 454 -1.54 6.86 36.04
CA VAL A 454 -1.30 6.14 34.79
C VAL A 454 -0.04 5.31 34.87
N LYS A 455 -0.08 4.12 34.29
CA LYS A 455 1.09 3.27 34.08
C LYS A 455 1.86 3.75 32.85
N ARG A 456 3.13 4.10 33.04
CA ARG A 456 4.04 4.61 32.00
C ARG A 456 5.35 3.85 32.03
N PHE A 457 5.93 3.60 30.86
CA PHE A 457 7.25 3.00 30.73
C PHE A 457 8.36 4.05 30.90
N ASP A 458 9.20 3.88 31.91
CA ASP A 458 10.40 4.71 32.11
C ASP A 458 11.55 4.14 31.28
N LYS A 459 11.88 4.82 30.17
CA LYS A 459 12.97 4.43 29.28
C LYS A 459 14.36 4.48 29.94
N LYS A 460 14.57 5.34 30.95
CA LYS A 460 15.86 5.44 31.64
C LYS A 460 16.09 4.26 32.57
N LYS A 461 15.01 3.78 33.20
CA LYS A 461 15.04 2.65 34.15
C LYS A 461 14.68 1.32 33.51
N ASN A 462 14.24 1.33 32.25
CA ASN A 462 13.77 0.16 31.50
C ASN A 462 12.70 -0.66 32.24
N GLN A 463 11.78 0.04 32.92
CA GLN A 463 10.74 -0.58 33.75
C GLN A 463 9.43 0.20 33.67
N TRP A 464 8.33 -0.48 33.97
CA TRP A 464 7.02 0.16 34.14
C TRP A 464 6.88 0.77 35.53
N GLY A 465 6.18 1.90 35.63
CA GLY A 465 5.86 2.53 36.90
C GLY A 465 4.57 3.34 36.85
N LEU A 466 3.99 3.60 38.02
CA LEU A 466 2.81 4.45 38.17
C LEU A 466 3.23 5.92 38.31
N THR A 467 2.56 6.80 37.58
CA THR A 467 2.77 8.24 37.66
C THR A 467 1.43 8.94 37.88
N ALA A 468 1.38 9.86 38.83
CA ALA A 468 0.23 10.73 39.05
C ALA A 468 0.13 11.76 37.91
N ILE A 469 -1.08 11.95 37.39
CA ILE A 469 -1.37 12.90 36.30
C ILE A 469 -2.25 14.05 36.78
N ALA A 470 -3.09 13.84 37.81
CA ALA A 470 -3.89 14.89 38.41
C ALA A 470 -4.19 14.60 39.88
N LEU A 471 -4.48 15.67 40.64
CA LEU A 471 -5.14 15.59 41.93
C LEU A 471 -6.64 15.46 41.70
N LEU A 472 -7.28 14.53 42.40
CA LEU A 472 -8.73 14.36 42.40
C LEU A 472 -9.30 14.94 43.69
N ASN A 473 -10.35 15.76 43.54
CA ASN A 473 -11.06 16.36 44.67
C ASN A 473 -12.01 15.37 45.34
#